data_AF-A0A4U7F6B4-F1
#
_entry.id   AF-A0A4U7F6B4-F1
#
_cell.length_a   1.000
_cell.length_b   1.000
_cell.length_c   1.000
_cell.angle_alpha   90.00
_cell.angle_beta   90.00
_cell.angle_gamma   90.00
#
_symmetry.space_group_name_H-M   'P 1'
#
loop_
_entity.id
_entity.type
_entity.pdbx_description
1 polymer ?
#
loop_
_entity_poly.entity_id
_entity_poly.type
_entity_poly.pdbx_seq_one_letter_code
_entity_poly.pdbx_strand_id
1 'polypeptide(L)'
;MFPREYRGVAFVVGLFLVVQVGALALVPEFVESGYQAVENPDDPTNSLVYILAILAMTGVMLAAFRYDFDRAIRLLIVGVSAWLSWYVFSAVLPPLGAAVPALGVGVALLVYPEWYVIDAAGALMGAGAAGLFGISFGLLPALVLL
;
A
#
# COMPACT_ATOMS: atom_id res chain seq x y z
N MET A 1 18.18 11.56 -29.88
CA MET A 1 17.04 12.08 -29.10
C MET A 1 16.34 10.88 -28.50
N PHE A 2 16.35 10.69 -27.18
CA PHE A 2 15.60 9.57 -26.58
C PHE A 2 14.11 9.81 -26.83
N PRO A 3 13.39 8.86 -27.46
CA PRO A 3 11.95 8.95 -27.62
C PRO A 3 11.24 9.16 -26.26
N ARG A 4 10.13 9.90 -26.26
CA ARG A 4 9.40 10.27 -25.02
C ARG A 4 8.94 9.03 -24.24
N GLU A 5 8.74 7.94 -24.95
CA GLU A 5 8.39 6.61 -24.46
C GLU A 5 9.44 6.07 -23.48
N TYR A 6 10.74 6.25 -23.77
CA TYR A 6 11.81 5.80 -22.87
C TYR A 6 11.79 6.52 -21.53
N ARG A 7 11.42 7.81 -21.50
CA ARG A 7 11.34 8.58 -20.27
C ARG A 7 10.21 8.09 -19.37
N GLY A 8 9.06 7.77 -19.98
CA GLY A 8 7.93 7.19 -19.25
C GLY A 8 8.26 5.81 -18.68
N VAL A 9 8.85 4.92 -19.49
CA VAL A 9 9.27 3.59 -19.04
C VAL A 9 10.31 3.69 -17.92
N ALA A 10 11.34 4.52 -18.08
CA ALA A 10 12.36 4.71 -17.06
C ALA A 10 11.77 5.25 -15.74
N PHE A 11 10.79 6.15 -15.82
CA PHE A 11 10.09 6.66 -14.64
C PHE A 11 9.33 5.56 -13.89
N VAL A 12 8.55 4.73 -14.60
CA VAL A 12 7.81 3.62 -13.99
C VAL A 12 8.75 2.58 -13.39
N VAL A 13 9.85 2.24 -14.06
CA VAL A 13 10.89 1.35 -13.50
C VAL A 13 11.51 1.98 -12.24
N GLY A 14 11.72 3.29 -12.24
CA GLY A 14 12.17 4.03 -11.05
C GLY A 14 11.19 3.90 -9.89
N LEU A 15 9.89 4.11 -10.12
CA LEU A 15 8.85 3.92 -9.09
C LEU A 15 8.82 2.49 -8.57
N PHE A 16 8.92 1.49 -9.45
CA PHE A 16 9.00 0.08 -9.05
C PHE A 16 10.20 -0.18 -8.13
N LEU A 17 11.40 0.32 -8.47
CA LEU A 17 12.58 0.15 -7.63
C LEU A 17 12.43 0.86 -6.28
N VAL A 18 11.86 2.06 -6.24
CA VAL A 18 11.58 2.78 -5.00
C VAL A 18 10.64 1.97 -4.10
N VAL A 19 9.58 1.39 -4.65
CA VAL A 19 8.66 0.53 -3.90
C VAL A 19 9.37 -0.70 -3.33
N GLN A 20 10.16 -1.41 -4.16
CA GLN A 20 10.85 -2.62 -3.74
C GLN A 20 11.90 -2.35 -2.65
N VAL A 21 12.72 -1.32 -2.84
CA VAL A 21 13.75 -0.94 -1.84
C VAL A 21 13.08 -0.41 -0.57
N GLY A 22 12.04 0.41 -0.70
CA GLY A 22 11.26 0.91 0.43
C GLY A 22 10.63 -0.22 1.24
N ALA A 23 10.03 -1.20 0.58
CA ALA A 23 9.45 -2.37 1.25
C ALA A 23 10.49 -3.14 2.06
N LEU A 24 11.64 -3.45 1.45
CA LEU A 24 12.73 -4.15 2.15
C LEU A 24 13.29 -3.35 3.33
N ALA A 25 13.36 -2.02 3.21
CA ALA A 25 13.80 -1.15 4.29
C ALA A 25 12.85 -1.14 5.49
N LEU A 26 11.54 -1.34 5.26
CA LEU A 26 10.51 -1.34 6.31
C LEU A 26 10.37 -2.68 7.05
N VAL A 27 10.81 -3.79 6.44
CA VAL A 27 10.64 -5.15 7.00
C VAL A 27 11.14 -5.29 8.44
N PRO A 28 12.37 -4.89 8.81
CA PRO A 28 12.88 -5.11 10.17
C PRO A 28 11.98 -4.48 11.23
N GLU A 29 11.56 -3.25 10.97
CA GLU A 29 10.74 -2.48 11.89
C GLU A 29 9.30 -3.01 11.98
N PHE A 30 8.73 -3.47 10.86
CA PHE A 30 7.40 -4.07 10.87
C PHE A 30 7.37 -5.41 11.64
N VAL A 31 8.46 -6.18 11.58
CA VAL A 31 8.61 -7.40 12.40
C VAL A 31 8.72 -7.04 13.88
N GLU A 32 9.55 -6.05 14.22
CA GLU A 32 9.73 -5.60 15.61
C GLU A 32 8.44 -5.02 16.21
N SER A 33 7.68 -4.27 15.40
CA SER A 33 6.37 -3.73 15.75
C SER A 33 5.25 -4.77 15.80
N GLY A 34 5.52 -6.03 15.41
CA GLY A 34 4.54 -7.11 15.44
C GLY A 34 3.40 -6.92 14.43
N TYR A 35 3.65 -6.26 13.29
CA TYR A 35 2.62 -6.02 12.27
C TYR A 35 2.31 -7.22 11.37
N GLN A 36 2.85 -8.39 11.71
CA GLN A 36 2.55 -9.63 11.01
C GLN A 36 1.07 -9.99 11.20
N ALA A 37 0.32 -10.08 10.10
CA ALA A 37 -1.13 -10.25 10.16
C ALA A 37 -1.59 -11.70 10.44
N VAL A 38 -0.69 -12.68 10.28
CA VAL A 38 -0.98 -14.11 10.42
C VAL A 38 -0.05 -14.76 11.43
N GLU A 39 -0.49 -15.83 12.06
CA GLU A 39 0.29 -16.56 13.06
C GLU A 39 1.41 -17.39 12.41
N ASN A 40 1.09 -18.12 11.33
CA ASN A 40 2.03 -18.92 10.56
C ASN A 40 2.11 -18.42 9.11
N PRO A 41 3.14 -17.65 8.73
CA PRO A 41 3.32 -17.15 7.38
C PRO A 41 3.46 -18.23 6.31
N ASP A 42 3.90 -19.44 6.67
CA ASP A 42 4.16 -20.54 5.73
C ASP A 42 2.90 -21.39 5.41
N ASP A 43 1.76 -21.11 6.05
CA ASP A 43 0.51 -21.83 5.76
C ASP A 43 -0.07 -21.40 4.39
N PRO A 44 -0.20 -22.33 3.40
CA PRO A 44 -0.79 -22.02 2.09
C PRO A 44 -2.25 -21.56 2.15
N THR A 45 -2.95 -21.84 3.25
CA THR A 45 -4.33 -21.39 3.46
C THR A 45 -4.42 -19.87 3.53
N ASN A 46 -3.36 -19.17 3.93
CA ASN A 46 -3.31 -17.70 3.96
C ASN A 46 -3.62 -17.08 2.59
N SER A 47 -3.14 -17.71 1.51
CA SER A 47 -3.39 -17.24 0.13
C SER A 47 -4.87 -17.32 -0.22
N LEU A 48 -5.55 -18.40 0.18
CA LEU A 48 -6.99 -18.55 -0.02
C LEU A 48 -7.80 -17.53 0.76
N VAL A 49 -7.46 -17.31 2.04
CA VAL A 49 -8.08 -16.28 2.88
C VAL A 49 -7.90 -14.91 2.25
N TYR A 50 -6.72 -14.61 1.72
CA TYR A 50 -6.43 -13.33 1.10
C TYR A 50 -7.15 -13.14 -0.25
N ILE A 51 -7.25 -14.19 -1.07
CA ILE A 51 -8.10 -14.16 -2.28
C ILE A 51 -9.55 -13.84 -1.92
N LEU A 52 -10.10 -14.51 -0.89
CA LEU A 52 -11.46 -14.22 -0.42
C LEU A 52 -11.61 -12.78 0.07
N ALA A 53 -10.60 -12.24 0.76
CA ALA A 53 -10.59 -10.84 1.20
C ALA A 53 -10.57 -9.86 0.02
N ILE A 54 -9.75 -10.11 -1.01
CA ILE A 54 -9.73 -9.31 -2.25
C ILE A 54 -11.11 -9.34 -2.92
N LEU A 55 -11.72 -10.52 -3.06
CA LEU A 55 -13.04 -10.67 -3.67
C LEU A 55 -14.12 -9.93 -2.85
N ALA A 56 -14.07 -10.03 -1.52
CA ALA A 56 -14.99 -9.32 -0.63
C ALA A 56 -14.83 -7.80 -0.78
N MET A 57 -13.60 -7.28 -0.71
CA MET A 57 -13.34 -5.85 -0.87
C MET A 57 -13.71 -5.34 -2.26
N THR A 58 -13.46 -6.13 -3.29
CA THR A 58 -13.89 -5.82 -4.67
C THR A 58 -15.41 -5.77 -4.77
N GLY A 59 -16.12 -6.73 -4.15
CA GLY A 59 -17.57 -6.73 -4.05
C GLY A 59 -18.12 -5.48 -3.36
N VAL A 60 -17.50 -5.06 -2.25
CA VAL A 60 -17.83 -3.81 -1.54
C VAL A 60 -17.65 -2.60 -2.45
N MET A 61 -16.52 -2.53 -3.18
CA MET A 61 -16.24 -1.46 -4.12
C MET A 61 -17.28 -1.41 -5.25
N LEU A 62 -17.58 -2.54 -5.87
CA LEU A 62 -18.57 -2.65 -6.94
C LEU A 62 -19.98 -2.28 -6.45
N ALA A 63 -20.36 -2.71 -5.25
CA ALA A 63 -21.61 -2.30 -4.63
C ALA A 63 -21.64 -0.78 -4.41
N ALA A 64 -20.56 -0.20 -3.89
CA ALA A 64 -20.47 1.24 -3.67
C ALA A 64 -20.63 2.03 -4.98
N PHE A 65 -20.00 1.57 -6.07
CA PHE A 65 -20.19 2.17 -7.40
C PHE A 65 -21.61 1.98 -7.93
N ARG A 66 -22.22 0.81 -7.73
CA ARG A 66 -23.59 0.52 -8.16
C ARG A 66 -24.63 1.44 -7.52
N TYR A 67 -24.38 1.91 -6.30
CA TYR A 67 -25.27 2.79 -5.55
C TYR A 67 -24.81 4.27 -5.58
N ASP A 68 -23.91 4.63 -6.50
CA ASP A 68 -23.41 6.01 -6.71
C ASP A 68 -22.82 6.66 -5.43
N PHE A 69 -22.14 5.88 -4.60
CA PHE A 69 -21.51 6.37 -3.37
C PHE A 69 -20.13 7.00 -3.60
N ASP A 70 -19.99 7.84 -4.63
CA ASP A 70 -18.71 8.42 -5.08
C ASP A 70 -17.92 9.09 -3.96
N ARG A 71 -18.61 9.85 -3.08
CA ARG A 71 -17.96 10.52 -1.95
C ARG A 71 -17.45 9.54 -0.90
N ALA A 72 -18.18 8.46 -0.64
CA ALA A 72 -17.76 7.44 0.31
C ALA A 72 -16.53 6.70 -0.21
N ILE A 73 -16.51 6.38 -1.50
CA ILE A 73 -15.37 5.73 -2.16
C ILE A 73 -14.13 6.63 -2.09
N ARG A 74 -14.28 7.91 -2.41
CA ARG A 74 -13.17 8.87 -2.33
C ARG A 74 -12.61 8.97 -0.91
N LEU A 75 -13.47 9.05 0.10
CA LEU A 75 -13.05 9.10 1.50
C LEU A 75 -12.40 7.79 1.95
N LEU A 76 -12.90 6.65 1.49
CA LEU A 76 -12.33 5.33 1.77
C LEU A 76 -10.91 5.22 1.21
N ILE A 77 -10.72 5.56 -0.07
CA ILE A 77 -9.40 5.50 -0.71
C ILE A 77 -8.41 6.40 0.05
N VAL A 78 -8.77 7.66 0.30
CA VAL A 78 -7.92 8.59 1.05
C VAL A 78 -7.66 8.10 2.48
N GLY A 79 -8.69 7.59 3.16
CA GLY A 79 -8.58 7.09 4.53
C GLY A 79 -7.60 5.92 4.60
N VAL A 80 -7.73 4.95 3.71
CA VAL A 80 -6.79 3.83 3.58
C VAL A 80 -5.40 4.34 3.22
N SER A 81 -5.28 5.36 2.36
CA SER A 81 -3.98 5.94 2.02
C SER A 81 -3.28 6.59 3.20
N ALA A 82 -3.99 7.40 3.98
CA ALA A 82 -3.46 7.99 5.20
C ALA A 82 -3.11 6.91 6.24
N TRP A 83 -3.95 5.88 6.37
CA TRP A 83 -3.74 4.77 7.29
C TRP A 83 -2.50 3.92 6.93
N LEU A 84 -2.32 3.56 5.67
CA LEU A 84 -1.10 2.87 5.22
C LEU A 84 0.13 3.75 5.38
N SER A 85 0.00 5.06 5.09
CA SER A 85 1.09 6.01 5.30
C SER A 85 1.49 6.10 6.78
N TRP A 86 0.53 5.98 7.71
CA TRP A 86 0.82 5.93 9.14
C TRP A 86 1.73 4.76 9.49
N TYR A 87 1.47 3.55 8.98
CA TYR A 87 2.34 2.39 9.22
C TYR A 87 3.78 2.66 8.75
N VAL A 88 3.92 3.22 7.54
CA VAL A 88 5.24 3.56 6.98
C VAL A 88 5.96 4.61 7.84
N PHE A 89 5.28 5.68 8.25
CA PHE A 89 5.92 6.71 9.06
C PHE A 89 6.18 6.25 10.50
N SER A 90 5.34 5.38 11.05
CA SER A 90 5.53 4.80 12.39
C SER A 90 6.77 3.91 12.47
N ALA A 91 7.27 3.46 11.32
CA ALA A 91 8.52 2.71 11.26
C ALA A 91 9.76 3.56 11.55
N VAL A 92 9.66 4.89 11.50
CA VAL A 92 10.82 5.78 11.67
C VAL A 92 10.54 6.92 12.64
N LEU A 93 9.29 7.14 13.01
CA LEU A 93 8.83 8.20 13.89
C LEU A 93 7.96 7.64 15.00
N PRO A 94 7.95 8.25 16.20
CA PRO A 94 7.00 7.89 17.24
C PRO A 94 5.55 8.13 16.75
N PRO A 95 4.54 7.47 17.33
CA PRO A 95 3.16 7.47 16.81
C PRO A 95 2.58 8.88 16.56
N LEU A 96 2.77 9.82 17.49
CA LEU A 96 2.30 11.20 17.33
C LEU A 96 3.06 11.96 16.22
N GLY A 97 4.34 11.62 16.01
CA GLY A 97 5.17 12.18 14.94
C GLY A 97 4.81 11.60 13.57
N ALA A 98 4.39 10.34 13.50
CA ALA A 98 3.92 9.68 12.28
C ALA A 98 2.54 10.16 11.83
N ALA A 99 1.70 10.60 12.76
CA ALA A 99 0.35 11.11 12.50
C ALA A 99 0.32 12.29 11.53
N VAL A 100 1.19 13.27 11.73
CA VAL A 100 1.22 14.51 10.96
C VAL A 100 1.51 14.26 9.47
N PRO A 101 2.60 13.57 9.07
CA PRO A 101 2.85 13.29 7.66
C PRO A 101 1.83 12.31 7.06
N ALA A 102 1.30 11.35 7.83
CA ALA A 102 0.25 10.44 7.36
C ALA A 102 -1.05 11.18 7.00
N LEU A 103 -1.50 12.09 7.88
CA LEU A 103 -2.63 12.98 7.60
C LEU A 103 -2.30 13.94 6.45
N GLY A 104 -1.05 14.40 6.36
CA GLY A 104 -0.55 15.21 5.24
C GLY A 104 -0.74 14.51 3.89
N VAL A 105 -0.43 13.22 3.78
CA VAL A 105 -0.69 12.42 2.56
C VAL A 105 -2.18 12.39 2.25
N GLY A 106 -3.04 12.11 3.24
CA GLY A 106 -4.48 12.09 3.05
C GLY A 106 -5.05 13.44 2.59
N VAL A 107 -4.63 14.53 3.23
CA VAL A 107 -5.05 15.90 2.87
C VAL A 107 -4.54 16.27 1.47
N ALA A 108 -3.30 15.92 1.13
CA ALA A 108 -2.74 16.16 -0.20
C ALA A 108 -3.57 15.44 -1.28
N LEU A 109 -3.91 14.17 -1.06
CA LEU A 109 -4.78 13.41 -1.99
C LEU A 109 -6.21 13.96 -2.07
N LEU A 110 -6.73 14.56 -1.00
CA LEU A 110 -8.06 15.18 -1.02
C LEU A 110 -8.07 16.54 -1.73
N VAL A 111 -7.11 17.40 -1.43
CA VAL A 111 -7.16 18.82 -1.80
C VAL A 111 -6.36 19.10 -3.07
N TYR A 112 -5.28 18.33 -3.30
CA TYR A 112 -4.31 18.59 -4.35
C TYR A 112 -3.81 17.30 -5.05
N PRO A 113 -4.70 16.56 -5.73
CA PRO A 113 -4.38 15.27 -6.37
C PRO A 113 -3.66 15.48 -7.72
N GLU A 114 -2.52 16.18 -7.71
CA GLU A 114 -1.66 16.24 -8.91
C GLU A 114 -0.95 14.91 -9.14
N TRP A 115 -0.55 14.65 -10.39
CA TRP A 115 0.02 13.37 -10.82
C TRP A 115 1.20 12.91 -9.96
N TYR A 116 2.14 13.80 -9.63
CA TYR A 116 3.29 13.45 -8.80
C TYR A 116 2.94 13.22 -7.33
N VAL A 117 1.85 13.81 -6.83
CA VAL A 117 1.35 13.56 -5.47
C VAL A 117 0.78 12.15 -5.40
N ILE A 118 0.01 11.76 -6.41
CA ILE A 118 -0.55 10.42 -6.54
C ILE A 118 0.58 9.39 -6.69
N ASP A 119 1.58 9.65 -7.53
CA ASP A 119 2.72 8.75 -7.72
C ASP A 119 3.54 8.59 -6.44
N ALA A 120 3.81 9.68 -5.71
CA ALA A 120 4.56 9.64 -4.46
C ALA A 120 3.79 8.92 -3.35
N ALA A 121 2.50 9.22 -3.18
CA ALA A 121 1.65 8.51 -2.23
C ALA A 121 1.51 7.03 -2.60
N GLY A 122 1.35 6.73 -3.89
CA GLY A 122 1.30 5.38 -4.44
C GLY A 122 2.57 4.59 -4.16
N ALA A 123 3.74 5.20 -4.36
CA ALA A 123 5.03 4.58 -4.05
C ALA A 123 5.20 4.32 -2.55
N LEU A 124 4.82 5.28 -1.70
CA LEU A 124 4.89 5.17 -0.24
C LEU A 124 3.97 4.06 0.27
N MET A 125 2.70 4.06 -0.14
CA MET A 125 1.73 3.01 0.21
C MET A 125 2.14 1.66 -0.36
N GLY A 126 2.66 1.63 -1.59
CA GLY A 126 3.14 0.41 -2.24
C GLY A 126 4.28 -0.23 -1.45
N ALA A 127 5.26 0.57 -0.99
CA ALA A 127 6.34 0.10 -0.14
C ALA A 127 5.80 -0.46 1.20
N GLY A 128 4.89 0.26 1.85
CA GLY A 128 4.26 -0.18 3.10
C GLY A 128 3.47 -1.47 2.95
N ALA A 129 2.58 -1.55 1.96
CA ALA A 129 1.77 -2.73 1.70
C ALA A 129 2.66 -3.93 1.31
N ALA A 130 3.63 -3.75 0.41
CA ALA A 130 4.55 -4.82 0.02
C ALA A 130 5.39 -5.31 1.22
N GLY A 131 5.83 -4.42 2.11
CA GLY A 131 6.49 -4.80 3.36
C GLY A 131 5.59 -5.62 4.28
N LEU A 132 4.35 -5.18 4.50
CA LEU A 132 3.37 -5.90 5.32
C LEU A 132 3.03 -7.29 4.76
N PHE A 133 2.87 -7.40 3.43
CA PHE A 133 2.68 -8.70 2.77
C PHE A 133 3.93 -9.58 2.84
N GLY A 134 5.11 -8.99 2.67
CA GLY A 134 6.39 -9.70 2.73
C GLY A 134 6.67 -10.34 4.09
N ILE A 135 6.20 -9.74 5.19
CA ILE A 135 6.32 -10.35 6.53
C ILE A 135 5.17 -11.32 6.85
N SER A 136 4.03 -11.19 6.17
CA SER A 136 2.83 -11.99 6.44
C SER A 136 2.72 -13.23 5.56
N PHE A 137 3.49 -13.34 4.48
CA PHE A 137 3.47 -14.48 3.57
C PHE A 137 4.87 -15.07 3.43
N GLY A 138 5.01 -16.34 3.81
CA GLY A 138 6.16 -17.15 3.45
C GLY A 138 6.25 -17.37 1.94
N LEU A 139 7.35 -17.97 1.49
CA LEU A 139 7.64 -18.12 0.06
C LEU A 139 6.55 -18.91 -0.68
N LEU A 140 6.11 -20.03 -0.10
CA LEU A 140 5.13 -20.90 -0.75
C LEU A 140 3.74 -20.25 -0.84
N PRO A 141 3.16 -19.69 0.24
CA PRO A 141 1.89 -18.97 0.15
C PRO A 141 1.97 -17.76 -0.80
N ALA A 142 3.06 -17.01 -0.80
CA ALA A 142 3.26 -15.89 -1.73
C ALA A 142 3.23 -16.36 -3.20
N LEU A 143 3.93 -17.45 -3.53
CA LEU A 143 3.94 -18.01 -4.89
C LEU A 143 2.58 -18.59 -5.31
N VAL A 144 1.79 -19.11 -4.38
CA VAL A 144 0.43 -19.59 -4.68
C VAL A 144 -0.52 -18.42 -4.96
N LEU A 145 -0.28 -17.26 -4.36
CA LEU A 145 -1.10 -16.07 -4.54
C LEU A 145 -0.81 -15.33 -5.86
N LEU A 146 0.42 -15.41 -6.39
CA LEU A 146 0.89 -14.76 -7.63
C LEU A 146 0.46 -15.52 -8.90
#